data_AF-A0A5Q4G1M2-F1
#
_entry.id   AF-A0A5Q4G1M2-F1
#
_cell.length_a   1.000
_cell.length_b   1.000
_cell.length_c   1.000
_cell.angle_alpha   90.00
_cell.angle_beta   90.00
_cell.angle_gamma   90.00
#
_symmetry.space_group_name_H-M   'P 1'
#
loop_
_entity.id
_entity.type
_entity.pdbx_description
1 polymer ?
#
loop_
_entity_poly.entity_id
_entity_poly.type
_entity_poly.pdbx_seq_one_letter_code
_entity_poly.pdbx_strand_id
1 'polypeptide(L)'
;MTLVVAQAGHSVEHVVQMTQLLVQDLPGVAAQGFLVAANQESVHAAWSLGVMLGVALLFAAGLRGPWAWALLAWSLLHAGEHVYLFARYLEVRAEMSRLGLPPLGAEQALPGILGRDGWLAGSPFASWCSAVPGLVDAPRPVVHFVWNTGEMVLLLAAATRWRGLARPGGDEP
;
A
#
# COMPACT_ATOMS: atom_id res chain seq x y z
N MET A 1 15.85 11.30 2.40
CA MET A 1 15.13 12.13 1.42
C MET A 1 14.61 11.27 0.27
N THR A 2 15.43 10.36 -0.26
CA THR A 2 15.07 9.41 -1.33
C THR A 2 13.75 8.68 -1.10
N LEU A 3 13.54 8.05 0.06
CA LEU A 3 12.30 7.31 0.34
C LEU A 3 11.04 8.19 0.29
N VAL A 4 11.14 9.43 0.79
CA VAL A 4 10.03 10.41 0.75
C VAL A 4 9.69 10.80 -0.68
N VAL A 5 10.71 11.09 -1.50
CA VAL A 5 10.52 11.47 -2.91
C VAL A 5 9.95 10.30 -3.71
N ALA A 6 10.48 9.10 -3.49
CA ALA A 6 9.97 7.89 -4.12
C ALA A 6 8.49 7.67 -3.76
N GLN A 7 8.14 7.68 -2.46
CA GLN A 7 6.74 7.49 -2.06
C GLN A 7 5.82 8.63 -2.51
N ALA A 8 6.31 9.88 -2.57
CA ALA A 8 5.52 10.98 -3.13
C ALA A 8 5.19 10.73 -4.62
N GLY A 9 6.16 10.27 -5.41
CA GLY A 9 5.92 9.93 -6.82
C GLY A 9 4.88 8.82 -6.99
N HIS A 10 4.98 7.75 -6.20
CA HIS A 10 4.00 6.66 -6.21
C HIS A 10 2.62 7.11 -5.72
N SER A 11 2.56 7.98 -4.71
CA SER A 11 1.30 8.55 -4.23
C SER A 11 0.58 9.36 -5.31
N VAL A 12 1.31 10.08 -6.19
CA VAL A 12 0.71 10.82 -7.31
C VAL A 12 0.01 9.88 -8.29
N GLU A 13 0.60 8.73 -8.60
CA GLU A 13 -0.04 7.69 -9.43
C GLU A 13 -1.40 7.29 -8.85
N HIS A 14 -1.45 7.03 -7.54
CA HIS A 14 -2.70 6.65 -6.89
C HIS A 14 -3.70 7.79 -6.75
N VAL A 15 -3.28 9.05 -6.63
CA VAL A 15 -4.21 10.19 -6.71
C VAL A 15 -4.89 10.24 -8.07
N VAL A 16 -4.16 9.95 -9.16
CA VAL A 16 -4.76 9.86 -10.50
C VAL A 16 -5.74 8.70 -10.56
N GLN A 17 -5.37 7.52 -10.05
CA GLN A 17 -6.27 6.37 -9.96
C GLN A 17 -7.53 6.66 -9.14
N MET A 18 -7.41 7.38 -8.03
CA MET A 18 -8.56 7.78 -7.21
C MET A 18 -9.44 8.82 -7.91
N THR A 19 -8.85 9.72 -8.70
CA THR A 19 -9.61 10.65 -9.53
C THR A 19 -10.39 9.91 -10.61
N GLN A 20 -9.76 8.94 -11.28
CA GLN A 20 -10.42 8.05 -12.23
C GLN A 20 -11.60 7.29 -11.60
N LEU A 21 -11.41 6.77 -10.39
CA LEU A 21 -12.44 6.00 -9.68
C LEU A 21 -13.60 6.87 -9.16
N LEU A 22 -13.31 7.99 -8.49
CA LEU A 22 -14.30 8.78 -7.73
C LEU A 22 -14.86 9.99 -8.48
N VAL A 23 -14.13 10.52 -9.46
CA VAL A 23 -14.54 11.73 -10.20
C VAL A 23 -14.99 11.37 -11.62
N GLN A 24 -14.34 10.38 -12.24
CA GLN A 24 -14.69 9.91 -13.58
C GLN A 24 -15.60 8.67 -13.57
N ASP A 25 -15.96 8.16 -12.38
CA ASP A 25 -16.78 6.97 -12.16
C ASP A 25 -16.32 5.73 -12.95
N LEU A 26 -15.00 5.62 -13.21
CA LEU A 26 -14.46 4.46 -13.89
C LEU A 26 -14.50 3.24 -12.94
N PRO A 27 -14.86 2.05 -13.43
CA PRO A 27 -14.77 0.84 -12.62
C PRO A 27 -13.31 0.58 -12.21
N GLY A 28 -13.08 -0.10 -11.09
CA GLY A 28 -11.72 -0.34 -10.57
C GLY A 28 -10.78 -1.02 -11.56
N VAL A 29 -11.30 -1.84 -12.48
CA VAL A 29 -10.52 -2.45 -13.58
C VAL A 29 -10.06 -1.44 -14.64
N ALA A 30 -10.72 -0.29 -14.78
CA ALA A 30 -10.38 0.78 -15.72
C ALA A 30 -9.64 1.95 -15.06
N ALA A 31 -9.75 2.11 -13.73
CA ALA A 31 -8.98 3.08 -12.96
C ALA A 31 -7.54 2.57 -12.74
N GLN A 32 -6.69 2.72 -13.76
CA GLN A 32 -5.33 2.17 -13.82
C GLN A 32 -4.23 3.16 -13.45
N GLY A 33 -4.58 4.42 -13.14
CA GLY A 33 -3.61 5.51 -13.02
C GLY A 33 -3.16 6.03 -14.39
N PHE A 34 -2.03 6.74 -14.46
CA PHE A 34 -1.46 7.23 -15.72
C PHE A 34 -0.33 6.32 -16.24
N LEU A 35 0.40 5.64 -15.36
CA LEU A 35 1.40 4.62 -15.70
C LEU A 35 0.79 3.23 -15.56
N VAL A 36 0.05 2.79 -16.57
CA VAL A 36 -0.60 1.46 -16.60
C VAL A 36 0.38 0.32 -16.27
N ALA A 37 1.64 0.41 -16.73
CA ALA A 37 2.66 -0.57 -16.44
C ALA A 37 3.06 -0.64 -14.94
N ALA A 38 2.91 0.48 -14.21
CA ALA A 38 3.15 0.52 -12.78
C ALA A 38 1.98 -0.10 -11.98
N ASN A 39 0.79 -0.23 -12.58
CA ASN A 39 -0.38 -0.80 -11.90
C ASN A 39 -0.39 -2.34 -11.80
N GLN A 40 0.74 -3.00 -12.09
CA GLN A 40 0.86 -4.45 -12.00
C GLN A 40 1.11 -4.91 -10.57
N GLU A 41 0.50 -6.02 -10.15
CA GLU A 41 0.66 -6.53 -8.77
C GLU A 41 2.12 -6.83 -8.42
N SER A 42 2.92 -7.36 -9.36
CA SER A 42 4.34 -7.60 -9.14
C SER A 42 5.12 -6.30 -8.87
N VAL A 43 4.72 -5.20 -9.52
CA VAL A 43 5.36 -3.89 -9.32
C VAL A 43 5.01 -3.36 -7.93
N HIS A 44 3.74 -3.43 -7.53
CA HIS A 44 3.32 -3.01 -6.19
C HIS A 44 3.96 -3.87 -5.09
N ALA A 45 4.03 -5.19 -5.26
CA ALA A 45 4.69 -6.06 -4.30
C ALA A 45 6.19 -5.73 -4.17
N ALA A 46 6.89 -5.54 -5.29
CA ALA A 46 8.29 -5.12 -5.26
C ALA A 46 8.47 -3.73 -4.62
N TRP A 47 7.56 -2.80 -4.91
CA TRP A 47 7.57 -1.45 -4.34
C TRP A 47 7.37 -1.47 -2.83
N SER A 48 6.31 -2.12 -2.34
CA SER A 48 5.97 -2.18 -0.92
C SER A 48 7.04 -2.92 -0.11
N LEU A 49 7.63 -3.99 -0.66
CA LEU A 49 8.81 -4.62 -0.05
C LEU A 49 10.02 -3.69 -0.02
N GLY A 50 10.26 -2.91 -1.08
CA GLY A 50 11.32 -1.91 -1.14
C GLY A 50 11.12 -0.80 -0.11
N VAL A 51 9.89 -0.31 0.07
CA VAL A 51 9.54 0.68 1.10
C VAL A 51 9.75 0.08 2.49
N MET A 52 9.24 -1.12 2.77
CA MET A 52 9.42 -1.80 4.05
C MET A 52 10.90 -2.00 4.38
N LEU A 53 11.72 -2.42 3.40
CA LEU A 53 13.17 -2.55 3.57
C LEU A 53 13.81 -1.19 3.84
N GLY A 54 13.45 -0.15 3.09
CA GLY A 54 13.92 1.21 3.32
C GLY A 54 13.61 1.72 4.74
N VAL A 55 12.39 1.48 5.22
CA VAL A 55 11.96 1.79 6.59
C VAL A 55 12.77 0.98 7.62
N ALA A 56 12.96 -0.33 7.40
CA ALA A 56 13.75 -1.18 8.29
C ALA A 56 15.22 -0.73 8.38
N LEU A 57 15.82 -0.32 7.26
CA LEU A 57 17.18 0.24 7.22
C LEU A 57 17.25 1.57 7.97
N LEU A 58 16.27 2.45 7.82
CA LEU A 58 16.21 3.69 8.61
C LEU A 58 16.09 3.39 10.11
N PHE A 59 15.27 2.41 10.48
CA PHE A 59 15.08 1.97 11.86
C PHE A 59 16.37 1.38 12.47
N ALA A 60 17.10 0.60 11.68
CA ALA A 60 18.41 0.06 12.03
C ALA A 60 19.48 1.16 12.15
N ALA A 61 19.42 2.18 11.28
CA ALA A 61 20.26 3.37 11.33
C ALA A 61 19.89 4.35 12.47
N GLY A 62 18.91 3.99 13.30
CA GLY A 62 18.59 4.68 14.54
C GLY A 62 17.27 5.45 14.53
N LEU A 63 16.49 5.46 13.44
CA LEU A 63 15.16 6.09 13.42
C LEU A 63 14.26 5.45 14.48
N ARG A 64 14.02 6.14 15.59
CA ARG A 64 13.21 5.66 16.73
C ARG A 64 12.11 6.65 17.11
N GLY A 65 11.20 6.18 17.97
CA GLY A 65 10.06 6.93 18.48
C GLY A 65 8.73 6.31 18.06
N PRO A 66 7.61 6.79 18.62
CA PRO A 66 6.29 6.22 18.36
C PRO A 66 5.93 6.23 16.86
N TRP A 67 6.28 7.30 16.14
CA TRP A 67 6.03 7.41 14.70
C TRP A 67 6.90 6.46 13.86
N ALA A 68 8.13 6.19 14.29
CA ALA A 68 9.00 5.23 13.61
C ALA A 68 8.48 3.80 13.76
N TRP A 69 8.01 3.45 14.97
CA TRP A 69 7.36 2.16 15.22
C TRP A 69 6.05 2.01 14.45
N ALA A 70 5.21 3.05 14.43
CA ALA A 70 3.98 3.05 13.66
C ALA A 70 4.26 2.90 12.15
N LEU A 71 5.25 3.63 11.61
CA LEU A 71 5.69 3.50 10.22
C LEU A 71 6.18 2.07 9.92
N LEU A 72 7.00 1.49 10.79
CA LEU A 72 7.51 0.13 10.61
C LEU A 72 6.35 -0.87 10.58
N ALA A 73 5.44 -0.82 11.56
CA ALA A 73 4.28 -1.70 11.60
C ALA A 73 3.38 -1.52 10.37
N TRP A 74 3.11 -0.28 9.98
CA TRP A 74 2.26 0.03 8.82
C TRP A 74 2.87 -0.46 7.51
N SER A 75 4.16 -0.19 7.28
CA SER A 75 4.87 -0.68 6.07
C SER A 75 4.95 -2.21 6.02
N LEU A 76 5.07 -2.88 7.18
CA LEU A 76 5.06 -4.33 7.25
C LEU A 76 3.69 -4.91 6.88
N LEU A 77 2.60 -4.32 7.41
CA LEU A 77 1.24 -4.76 7.10
C LEU A 77 0.89 -4.50 5.63
N HIS A 78 1.26 -3.33 5.11
CA HIS A 78 1.04 -2.99 3.70
C HIS A 78 1.85 -3.90 2.75
N ALA A 79 3.12 -4.17 3.06
CA ALA A 79 3.89 -5.15 2.30
C ALA A 79 3.26 -6.55 2.39
N GLY A 80 2.75 -6.93 3.56
CA GLY A 80 2.01 -8.19 3.75
C GLY A 80 0.76 -8.30 2.88
N GLU A 81 -0.03 -7.22 2.76
CA GLU A 81 -1.18 -7.13 1.85
C GLU A 81 -0.77 -7.44 0.40
N HIS A 82 0.31 -6.84 -0.08
CA HIS A 82 0.79 -7.05 -1.44
C HIS A 82 1.45 -8.40 -1.67
N VAL A 83 2.15 -8.94 -0.68
CA VAL A 83 2.67 -10.32 -0.77
C VAL A 83 1.49 -11.30 -0.88
N TYR A 84 0.43 -11.09 -0.12
CA TYR A 84 -0.80 -11.87 -0.24
C TYR A 84 -1.44 -11.74 -1.62
N LEU A 85 -1.67 -10.52 -2.09
CA LEU A 85 -2.25 -10.27 -3.41
C LEU A 85 -1.40 -10.87 -4.54
N PHE A 86 -0.07 -10.75 -4.45
CA PHE A 86 0.83 -11.31 -5.44
C PHE A 86 0.81 -12.84 -5.44
N ALA A 87 0.75 -13.49 -4.27
CA ALA A 87 0.56 -14.93 -4.18
C ALA A 87 -0.75 -15.37 -4.83
N ARG A 88 -1.86 -14.68 -4.54
CA ARG A 88 -3.17 -14.94 -5.16
C ARG A 88 -3.15 -14.73 -6.67
N TYR A 89 -2.47 -13.69 -7.15
CA TYR A 89 -2.26 -13.45 -8.57
C TYR A 89 -1.55 -14.63 -9.24
N LEU A 90 -0.47 -15.16 -8.64
CA LEU A 90 0.26 -16.31 -9.16
C LEU A 90 -0.60 -17.58 -9.18
N GLU A 91 -1.40 -17.81 -8.14
CA GLU A 91 -2.33 -18.95 -8.06
C GLU A 91 -3.39 -18.91 -9.17
N VAL A 92 -4.05 -17.77 -9.34
CA VAL A 92 -5.09 -17.59 -10.37
C VAL A 92 -4.49 -17.71 -11.76
N ARG A 93 -3.34 -17.09 -12.01
CA ARG A 93 -2.59 -17.21 -13.26
C ARG A 93 -2.23 -18.66 -13.59
N ALA A 94 -1.77 -19.42 -12.60
CA ALA A 94 -1.44 -20.82 -12.78
C ALA A 94 -2.68 -21.65 -13.13
N GLU A 95 -3.81 -21.41 -12.45
CA GLU A 95 -5.06 -22.12 -12.73
C GLU A 95 -5.62 -21.80 -14.12
N MET A 96 -5.64 -20.53 -14.52
CA MET A 96 -6.05 -20.12 -15.87
C MET A 96 -5.19 -20.79 -16.94
N SER A 97 -3.87 -20.85 -16.72
CA SER A 97 -2.96 -21.56 -17.62
C SER A 97 -3.26 -23.05 -17.72
N ARG A 98 -3.68 -23.72 -16.62
CA ARG A 98 -4.09 -25.14 -16.65
C ARG A 98 -5.37 -25.35 -17.45
N LEU A 99 -6.30 -24.39 -17.38
CA LEU A 99 -7.56 -24.41 -18.11
C LEU A 99 -7.42 -23.98 -19.58
N GLY A 100 -6.21 -23.58 -20.02
CA GLY A 100 -5.97 -23.09 -21.38
C GLY A 100 -6.59 -21.72 -21.66
N LEU A 101 -6.91 -20.95 -20.61
CA LEU A 101 -7.49 -19.61 -20.74
C LEU A 101 -6.39 -18.55 -20.88
N PRO A 102 -6.56 -17.55 -21.76
CA PRO A 102 -5.61 -16.44 -21.85
C PRO A 102 -5.65 -15.58 -20.56
N PRO A 103 -4.58 -14.85 -20.22
CA PRO A 103 -4.61 -13.85 -19.14
C PRO A 103 -5.72 -12.83 -19.41
N LEU A 104 -6.58 -12.56 -18.43
CA LEU A 104 -7.78 -11.72 -18.61
C LEU A 104 -7.59 -10.31 -18.05
N GLY A 105 -6.44 -10.02 -17.42
CA GLY A 105 -6.19 -8.76 -16.70
C GLY A 105 -6.97 -8.64 -15.39
N ALA A 106 -8.11 -9.34 -15.25
CA ALA A 106 -8.93 -9.41 -14.03
C ALA A 106 -8.16 -9.98 -12.83
N GLU A 107 -7.12 -10.79 -13.07
CA GLU A 107 -6.18 -11.24 -12.03
C GLU A 107 -5.44 -10.09 -11.33
N GLN A 108 -5.45 -8.87 -11.89
CA GLN A 108 -4.90 -7.67 -11.23
C GLN A 108 -5.90 -6.95 -10.32
N ALA A 109 -7.18 -7.33 -10.37
CA ALA A 109 -8.25 -6.78 -9.55
C ALA A 109 -8.68 -7.74 -8.43
N LEU A 110 -7.84 -8.73 -8.10
CA LEU A 110 -8.12 -9.70 -7.05
C LEU A 110 -8.33 -9.00 -5.70
N PRO A 111 -9.26 -9.48 -4.87
CA PRO A 111 -9.45 -8.96 -3.53
C PRO A 111 -8.25 -9.28 -2.64
N GLY A 112 -7.95 -8.38 -1.71
CA GLY A 112 -6.81 -8.48 -0.80
C GLY A 112 -7.15 -9.17 0.51
N ILE A 113 -6.40 -8.85 1.57
CA ILE A 113 -6.78 -9.25 2.93
C ILE A 113 -7.89 -8.33 3.43
N LEU A 114 -7.73 -7.02 3.18
CA LEU A 114 -8.71 -6.00 3.52
C LEU A 114 -9.61 -5.63 2.34
N GLY A 115 -10.70 -4.93 2.64
CA GLY A 115 -11.65 -4.43 1.67
C GLY A 115 -12.68 -5.46 1.22
N ARG A 116 -13.49 -5.03 0.27
CA ARG A 116 -14.59 -5.81 -0.30
C ARG A 116 -14.09 -7.11 -0.89
N ASP A 117 -14.78 -8.20 -0.55
CA ASP A 117 -14.47 -9.56 -0.97
C ASP A 117 -13.07 -10.05 -0.53
N GLY A 118 -12.40 -9.30 0.35
CA GLY A 118 -11.11 -9.66 0.91
C GLY A 118 -11.19 -10.81 1.91
N TRP A 119 -10.04 -11.36 2.26
CA TRP A 119 -9.97 -12.47 3.22
C TRP A 119 -10.69 -12.15 4.54
N LEU A 120 -10.52 -10.93 5.07
CA LEU A 120 -11.15 -10.51 6.32
C LEU A 120 -12.67 -10.42 6.21
N ALA A 121 -13.19 -9.98 5.06
CA ALA A 121 -14.63 -9.89 4.79
C ALA A 121 -15.30 -11.28 4.74
N GLY A 122 -14.57 -12.32 4.32
CA GLY A 122 -15.02 -13.71 4.35
C GLY A 122 -14.76 -14.47 5.66
N SER A 123 -14.12 -13.82 6.64
CA SER A 123 -13.70 -14.47 7.88
C SER A 123 -14.79 -14.43 8.98
N PRO A 124 -14.69 -15.27 10.03
CA PRO A 124 -15.56 -15.17 11.21
C PRO A 124 -15.49 -13.82 11.93
N PHE A 125 -14.46 -13.02 11.67
CA PHE A 125 -14.25 -11.71 12.30
C PHE A 125 -14.93 -10.56 11.53
N ALA A 126 -15.50 -10.81 10.36
CA ALA A 126 -16.07 -9.78 9.50
C ALA A 126 -17.11 -8.89 10.21
N SER A 127 -17.94 -9.49 11.07
CA SER A 127 -18.97 -8.76 11.84
C SER A 127 -18.40 -7.82 12.89
N TRP A 128 -17.22 -8.13 13.44
CA TRP A 128 -16.51 -7.22 14.34
C TRP A 128 -15.79 -6.12 13.56
N CYS A 129 -15.22 -6.47 12.42
CA CYS A 129 -14.47 -5.55 11.56
C CYS A 129 -15.36 -4.57 10.79
N SER A 130 -16.64 -4.88 10.54
CA SER A 130 -17.59 -3.98 9.88
C SER A 130 -17.89 -2.70 10.65
N ALA A 131 -17.54 -2.64 11.94
CA ALA A 131 -17.61 -1.42 12.75
C ALA A 131 -16.64 -0.33 12.28
N VAL A 132 -15.60 -0.69 11.51
CA VAL A 132 -14.64 0.25 10.93
C VAL A 132 -14.96 0.45 9.44
N PRO A 133 -15.48 1.63 9.03
CA PRO A 133 -15.81 1.88 7.63
C PRO A 133 -14.62 1.68 6.71
N GLY A 134 -14.83 0.98 5.60
CA GLY A 134 -13.82 0.71 4.60
C GLY A 134 -12.93 -0.50 4.88
N LEU A 135 -12.98 -1.10 6.07
CA LEU A 135 -12.09 -2.20 6.44
C LEU A 135 -12.43 -3.50 5.69
N VAL A 136 -13.71 -3.75 5.43
CA VAL A 136 -14.22 -4.99 4.80
C VAL A 136 -15.13 -4.75 3.59
N ASP A 137 -15.41 -3.49 3.26
CA ASP A 137 -16.39 -3.09 2.25
C ASP A 137 -15.88 -2.08 1.21
N ALA A 138 -14.71 -1.48 1.46
CA ALA A 138 -14.08 -0.58 0.49
C ALA A 138 -13.53 -1.34 -0.73
N PRO A 139 -13.64 -0.77 -1.95
CA PRO A 139 -12.96 -1.31 -3.12
C PRO A 139 -11.44 -1.39 -2.91
N ARG A 140 -10.79 -2.40 -3.49
CA ARG A 140 -9.32 -2.56 -3.41
C ARG A 140 -8.52 -1.29 -3.73
N PRO A 141 -8.82 -0.51 -4.79
CA PRO A 141 -8.07 0.73 -5.04
C PRO A 141 -8.14 1.74 -3.89
N VAL A 142 -9.28 1.80 -3.17
CA VAL A 142 -9.44 2.66 -1.99
C VAL A 142 -8.58 2.16 -0.83
N VAL A 143 -8.61 0.86 -0.54
CA VAL A 143 -7.78 0.23 0.50
C VAL A 143 -6.31 0.51 0.22
N HIS A 144 -5.87 0.30 -1.02
CA HIS A 144 -4.50 0.52 -1.43
C HIS A 144 -4.09 2.00 -1.34
N PHE A 145 -4.98 2.92 -1.70
CA PHE A 145 -4.75 4.36 -1.51
C PHE A 145 -4.59 4.73 -0.03
N VAL A 146 -5.39 4.14 0.87
CA VAL A 146 -5.27 4.35 2.31
C VAL A 146 -3.93 3.85 2.83
N TRP A 147 -3.49 2.67 2.40
CA TRP A 147 -2.17 2.16 2.76
C TRP A 147 -1.04 3.13 2.37
N ASN A 148 -1.00 3.57 1.11
CA ASN A 148 0.01 4.51 0.63
C ASN A 148 -0.05 5.87 1.35
N THR A 149 -1.27 6.38 1.58
CA THR A 149 -1.46 7.64 2.32
C THR A 149 -0.93 7.52 3.75
N GLY A 150 -1.22 6.40 4.43
CA GLY A 150 -0.71 6.13 5.78
C GLY A 150 0.82 6.04 5.81
N GLU A 151 1.43 5.37 4.83
CA GLU A 151 2.90 5.31 4.71
C GLU A 151 3.50 6.70 4.56
N MET A 152 2.95 7.52 3.66
CA MET A 152 3.46 8.86 3.41
C MET A 152 3.33 9.76 4.64
N VAL A 153 2.17 9.75 5.31
CA VAL A 153 1.93 10.53 6.53
C VAL A 153 2.88 10.11 7.65
N LEU A 154 3.01 8.79 7.90
CA LEU A 154 3.88 8.27 8.95
C LEU A 154 5.36 8.51 8.63
N LEU A 155 5.76 8.42 7.36
CA LEU A 155 7.12 8.71 6.91
C LEU A 155 7.48 10.17 7.15
N LEU A 156 6.59 11.12 6.82
CA LEU A 156 6.78 12.54 7.08
C LEU A 156 6.83 12.83 8.60
N ALA A 157 5.93 12.23 9.38
CA ALA A 157 5.91 12.38 10.84
C ALA A 157 7.19 11.86 11.50
N ALA A 158 7.68 10.69 11.08
CA ALA A 158 8.93 10.13 11.57
C ALA A 158 10.14 10.99 11.15
N ALA A 159 10.18 11.46 9.90
CA ALA A 159 11.29 12.24 9.36
C ALA A 159 11.42 13.63 10.01
N THR A 160 10.32 14.31 10.28
CA THR A 160 10.32 15.64 10.93
C THR A 160 10.87 15.56 12.37
N ARG A 161 10.48 14.54 13.13
CA ARG A 161 10.98 14.28 14.50
C ARG A 161 12.44 13.85 14.51
N TRP A 162 12.87 13.05 13.53
CA TRP A 162 14.26 12.63 13.38
C TRP A 162 15.22 13.80 13.16
N ARG A 163 14.87 14.73 12.27
CA ARG A 163 15.68 15.93 12.00
C ARG A 163 15.77 16.87 13.21
N GLY A 164 14.76 16.87 14.08
CA GLY A 164 14.80 17.61 15.34
C GLY A 164 15.86 17.08 16.31
N LEU A 165 16.12 15.78 16.32
CA LEU A 165 17.14 15.14 17.16
C LEU A 165 18.56 15.22 16.58
N ALA A 166 18.68 15.35 15.25
CA ALA A 166 19.96 15.42 14.54
C ALA A 166 20.57 16.84 14.46
N ARG A 167 19.96 17.85 15.08
CA ARG A 167 20.57 19.18 15.27
C ARG A 167 21.25 19.25 16.65
N PRO A 168 22.57 19.06 16.75
CA PRO A 168 23.31 19.50 17.92
C PRO A 168 23.56 21.01 17.81
N GLY A 169 23.18 21.78 18.85
CA GLY A 169 23.62 23.17 19.04
C GLY A 169 22.62 24.26 18.64
N GLY A 170 21.54 24.39 19.43
CA GLY A 170 20.60 25.50 19.33
C GLY A 170 20.39 26.24 20.66
N ASP A 171 21.46 26.45 21.42
CA ASP A 171 21.64 27.52 22.43
C ASP A 171 23.09 28.00 22.19
N GLU A 172 23.54 29.25 22.16
CA GLU A 172 23.07 30.64 22.34
C GLU A 172 24.18 31.51 21.65
N PRO A 173 24.14 32.86 21.50
CA PRO A 173 23.70 33.87 22.47
C PRO A 173 22.42 34.62 22.10
#